data_AF-A0A5C7VKG8-F1
#
_entry.id   AF-A0A5C7VKG8-F1
#
_cell.length_a   1.000
_cell.length_b   1.000
_cell.length_c   1.000
_cell.angle_alpha   90.00
_cell.angle_beta   90.00
_cell.angle_gamma   90.00
#
_symmetry.space_group_name_H-M   'P 1'
#
loop_
_entity.id
_entity.type
_entity.pdbx_description
1 polymer ?
#
loop_
_entity_poly.entity_id
_entity_poly.type
_entity_poly.pdbx_seq_one_letter_code
_entity_poly.pdbx_strand_id
1 'polypeptide(L)'
;MRFLIPLLLLAALGARAQTAPQPYEASAPLSWELKNARWFDGQKLQQGSLYVENGVFVAKKPAKVNRKMDLRRQQVLIPPLAEAHNHNLQTAWGWKQYADTYLDEGVFYAAMLCGDPANVAEVKPLAATPAAPDVSFVTACITSGDGYPLASLLREPTREAAAAQQQLVLLDSPEQAVQQWPAIKARGGHWLRVVLAHSERPELRDKPEMFGRLGLKPEVADAVVRLAHADGLQVVAHVESAADFDAALNAGADVIAHLPGYANLLGEPPEQLLISEAAAARAARQHTAVITTTAATELFKLEPDALAALREVQRRNLATLQAAGVQLLIGSDVFIGTTRAELHALDALGLDHATLLRLATQDTPRALFPKRRLGCFEPGCEASFLLLGGDPIADLGQIDQPLLRVKQGRLLTRLAEVAAASSQLVTSTADPAPTARASGRKGGKSGKATAKGGSKPSAKSSAKKPGSGAGKASKASAKTSSKAAKASRS
;
A
#
# COMPACT_ATOMS: atom_id res chain seq x y z
N MET A 1 -60.92 43.22 17.49
CA MET A 1 -60.45 43.35 16.09
C MET A 1 -59.09 42.69 16.01
N ARG A 2 -58.97 41.44 15.54
CA ARG A 2 -58.58 41.02 14.18
C ARG A 2 -57.31 41.70 13.61
N PHE A 3 -56.43 40.85 13.05
CA PHE A 3 -55.31 41.04 12.10
C PHE A 3 -53.90 40.92 12.74
N LEU A 4 -52.90 40.23 12.16
CA LEU A 4 -52.75 39.34 11.00
C LEU A 4 -51.36 38.69 11.16
N ILE A 5 -51.22 37.40 10.86
CA ILE A 5 -49.96 36.65 10.87
C ILE A 5 -49.19 36.92 9.55
N PRO A 6 -47.86 37.15 9.55
CA PRO A 6 -47.04 36.93 8.38
C PRO A 6 -46.38 35.55 8.41
N LEU A 7 -46.61 34.81 7.33
CA LEU A 7 -46.04 33.53 6.96
C LEU A 7 -44.55 33.71 6.61
N LEU A 8 -43.65 33.05 7.33
CA LEU A 8 -42.23 32.95 6.97
C LEU A 8 -41.99 31.59 6.31
N LEU A 9 -41.78 31.60 4.99
CA LEU A 9 -41.34 30.45 4.20
C LEU A 9 -39.96 30.00 4.68
N LEU A 10 -39.89 28.82 5.28
CA LEU A 10 -38.63 28.11 5.48
C LEU A 10 -38.28 27.36 4.19
N ALA A 11 -37.28 27.85 3.46
CA ALA A 11 -36.68 27.11 2.35
C ALA A 11 -35.90 25.91 2.93
N ALA A 12 -36.46 24.71 2.81
CA ALA A 12 -35.76 23.47 3.11
C ALA A 12 -34.71 23.21 2.01
N LEU A 13 -33.48 23.64 2.23
CA LEU A 13 -32.31 23.12 1.53
C LEU A 13 -32.10 21.69 2.01
N GLY A 14 -32.52 20.73 1.20
CA GLY A 14 -32.28 19.31 1.43
C GLY A 14 -30.78 19.03 1.43
N ALA A 15 -30.18 18.91 2.61
CA ALA A 15 -28.91 18.22 2.77
C ALA A 15 -29.12 16.77 2.31
N ARG A 16 -28.59 16.41 1.14
CA ARG A 16 -28.43 14.99 0.80
C ARG A 16 -27.53 14.38 1.85
N ALA A 17 -28.11 13.58 2.73
CA ALA A 17 -27.34 12.66 3.55
C ALA A 17 -26.46 11.84 2.60
N GLN A 18 -25.14 12.04 2.67
CA GLN A 18 -24.21 11.13 2.02
C GLN A 18 -24.36 9.79 2.75
N THR A 19 -25.12 8.88 2.15
CA THR A 19 -25.17 7.49 2.59
C THR A 19 -23.76 6.95 2.55
N ALA A 20 -23.28 6.38 3.66
CA ALA A 20 -22.01 5.67 3.68
C ALA A 20 -21.93 4.70 2.49
N PRO A 21 -20.76 4.60 1.82
CA PRO A 21 -20.61 3.67 0.70
C PRO A 21 -21.02 2.26 1.15
N GLN A 22 -21.79 1.58 0.29
CA GLN A 22 -22.19 0.19 0.53
C GLN A 22 -20.96 -0.71 0.52
N PRO A 23 -20.91 -1.76 1.38
CA PRO A 23 -19.77 -2.66 1.44
C PRO A 23 -19.59 -3.40 0.11
N TYR A 24 -18.38 -3.90 -0.12
CA TYR A 24 -18.11 -4.76 -1.26
C TYR A 24 -18.86 -6.09 -1.18
N GLU A 25 -19.36 -6.54 -2.32
CA GLU A 25 -19.82 -7.91 -2.54
C GLU A 25 -18.89 -8.64 -3.51
N ALA A 26 -18.67 -9.92 -3.26
CA ALA A 26 -17.91 -10.78 -4.15
C ALA A 26 -18.87 -11.67 -4.94
N SER A 27 -18.68 -11.71 -6.27
CA SER A 27 -19.40 -12.66 -7.11
C SER A 27 -19.11 -14.12 -6.72
N ALA A 28 -19.91 -15.06 -7.21
CA ALA A 28 -19.46 -16.46 -7.34
C ALA A 28 -18.11 -16.53 -8.08
N PRO A 29 -17.28 -17.57 -7.90
CA PRO A 29 -16.06 -17.73 -8.70
C PRO A 29 -16.41 -17.73 -10.18
N LEU A 30 -15.67 -16.93 -10.96
CA LEU A 30 -15.89 -16.80 -12.40
C LEU A 30 -14.67 -17.36 -13.14
N SER A 31 -14.94 -18.02 -14.26
CA SER A 31 -13.91 -18.30 -15.26
C SER A 31 -13.77 -17.11 -16.21
N TRP A 32 -12.54 -16.66 -16.45
CA TRP A 32 -12.25 -15.46 -17.25
C TRP A 32 -11.42 -15.78 -18.50
N GLU A 33 -11.68 -15.02 -19.56
CA GLU A 33 -10.80 -14.85 -20.71
C GLU A 33 -10.44 -13.36 -20.82
N LEU A 34 -9.20 -13.00 -20.53
CA LEU A 34 -8.66 -11.64 -20.63
C LEU A 34 -7.79 -11.56 -21.89
N LYS A 35 -8.35 -11.03 -22.98
CA LYS A 35 -7.66 -10.86 -24.26
C LYS A 35 -6.89 -9.56 -24.31
N ASN A 36 -5.79 -9.57 -25.06
CA ASN A 36 -4.93 -8.40 -25.27
C ASN A 36 -4.48 -7.76 -23.96
N ALA A 37 -4.38 -8.57 -22.90
CA ALA A 37 -3.99 -8.13 -21.58
C ALA A 37 -2.54 -7.66 -21.61
N ARG A 38 -2.28 -6.53 -20.94
CA ARG A 38 -0.95 -6.11 -20.51
C ARG A 38 -0.90 -6.27 -19.01
N TRP A 39 0.15 -6.87 -18.46
CA TRP A 39 0.26 -7.03 -17.01
C TRP A 39 1.69 -6.85 -16.51
N PHE A 40 1.83 -6.34 -15.29
CA PHE A 40 3.12 -6.26 -14.61
C PHE A 40 3.48 -7.63 -14.00
N ASP A 41 4.64 -8.17 -14.36
CA ASP A 41 5.12 -9.48 -13.90
C ASP A 41 6.04 -9.41 -12.67
N GLY A 42 6.26 -8.20 -12.12
CA GLY A 42 7.24 -7.95 -11.07
C GLY A 42 8.50 -7.23 -11.52
N GLN A 43 8.74 -7.16 -12.82
CA GLN A 43 9.90 -6.46 -13.39
C GLN A 43 9.51 -5.56 -14.56
N LYS A 44 8.60 -6.03 -15.41
CA LYS A 44 8.19 -5.33 -16.63
C LYS A 44 6.75 -5.66 -17.00
N LEU A 45 6.26 -4.95 -18.01
CA LEU A 45 4.98 -5.28 -18.62
C LEU A 45 5.12 -6.41 -19.64
N GLN A 46 4.26 -7.40 -19.49
CA GLN A 46 4.02 -8.48 -20.43
C GLN A 46 2.76 -8.21 -21.25
N GLN A 47 2.56 -8.94 -22.33
CA GLN A 47 1.34 -8.86 -23.14
C GLN A 47 0.89 -10.24 -23.63
N GLY A 48 -0.42 -10.47 -23.68
CA GLY A 48 -0.97 -11.73 -24.18
C GLY A 48 -2.43 -11.95 -23.82
N SER A 49 -2.82 -13.22 -23.76
CA SER A 49 -4.11 -13.62 -23.21
C SER A 49 -3.90 -14.33 -21.88
N LEU A 50 -4.70 -13.97 -20.88
CA LEU A 50 -4.73 -14.63 -19.58
C LEU A 50 -6.07 -15.34 -19.39
N TYR A 51 -6.04 -16.44 -18.66
CA TYR A 51 -7.23 -17.24 -18.37
C TYR A 51 -7.30 -17.54 -16.87
N VAL A 52 -8.51 -17.53 -16.34
CA VAL A 52 -8.79 -17.83 -14.93
C VAL A 52 -9.85 -18.91 -14.86
N GLU A 53 -9.65 -19.90 -14.00
CA GLU A 53 -10.63 -20.93 -13.66
C GLU A 53 -10.44 -21.34 -12.20
N ASN A 54 -11.52 -21.55 -11.46
CA ASN A 54 -11.49 -21.96 -10.04
C ASN A 54 -10.60 -21.06 -9.16
N GLY A 55 -10.56 -19.76 -9.45
CA GLY A 55 -9.83 -18.77 -8.68
C GLY A 55 -8.31 -18.74 -8.87
N VAL A 56 -7.79 -19.46 -9.87
CA VAL A 56 -6.37 -19.45 -10.23
C VAL A 56 -6.17 -19.14 -11.72
N PHE A 57 -5.00 -18.62 -12.08
CA PHE A 57 -4.60 -18.51 -13.47
C PHE A 57 -4.33 -19.89 -14.06
N VAL A 58 -4.73 -20.12 -15.31
CA VAL A 58 -4.57 -21.40 -16.01
C VAL A 58 -3.95 -21.21 -17.40
N ALA A 59 -3.19 -22.20 -17.86
CA ALA A 59 -2.45 -22.11 -19.12
C ALA A 59 -3.35 -22.16 -20.36
N LYS A 60 -4.52 -22.81 -20.25
CA LYS A 60 -5.44 -23.05 -21.36
C LYS A 60 -6.75 -22.35 -21.10
N LYS A 61 -7.40 -21.93 -22.19
CA LYS A 61 -8.74 -21.36 -22.14
C LYS A 61 -9.73 -22.36 -21.50
N PRO A 62 -10.50 -21.95 -20.48
CA PRO A 62 -11.55 -22.76 -19.86
C PRO A 62 -12.63 -23.15 -20.86
N ALA A 63 -13.22 -24.34 -20.68
CA ALA A 63 -14.31 -24.81 -21.53
C ALA A 63 -15.54 -23.88 -21.44
N LYS A 64 -15.83 -23.37 -20.23
CA LYS A 64 -16.86 -22.38 -19.97
C LYS A 64 -16.22 -21.09 -19.46
N VAL A 65 -16.48 -19.99 -20.17
CA VAL A 65 -16.02 -18.65 -19.78
C VAL A 65 -17.22 -17.84 -19.32
N ASN A 66 -17.22 -17.39 -18.06
CA ASN A 66 -18.28 -16.56 -17.50
C ASN A 66 -18.10 -15.08 -17.84
N ARG A 67 -16.84 -14.63 -17.97
CA ARG A 67 -16.48 -13.25 -18.28
C ARG A 67 -15.39 -13.22 -19.33
N LYS A 68 -15.62 -12.43 -20.38
CA LYS A 68 -14.67 -12.21 -21.44
C LYS A 68 -14.41 -10.72 -21.54
N MET A 69 -13.15 -10.32 -21.45
CA MET A 69 -12.72 -8.94 -21.56
C MET A 69 -11.70 -8.82 -22.66
N ASP A 70 -11.94 -7.91 -23.59
CA ASP A 70 -10.92 -7.46 -24.55
C ASP A 70 -10.33 -6.15 -24.02
N LEU A 71 -9.13 -6.23 -23.47
CA LEU A 71 -8.52 -5.11 -22.76
C LEU A 71 -7.98 -4.08 -23.76
N ARG A 72 -8.27 -2.81 -23.48
CA ARG A 72 -7.81 -1.71 -24.32
C ARG A 72 -6.31 -1.53 -24.16
N ARG A 73 -5.62 -1.04 -25.21
CA ARG A 73 -4.15 -0.97 -25.25
C ARG A 73 -3.51 -0.23 -24.06
N GLN A 74 -4.18 0.77 -23.51
CA GLN A 74 -3.67 1.54 -22.36
C GLN A 74 -3.85 0.83 -21.02
N GLN A 75 -4.82 -0.09 -20.91
CA GLN A 75 -5.14 -0.73 -19.65
C GLN A 75 -4.06 -1.74 -19.25
N VAL A 76 -3.74 -1.76 -17.97
CA VAL A 76 -2.72 -2.65 -17.41
C VAL A 76 -3.30 -3.39 -16.21
N LEU A 77 -3.00 -4.68 -16.12
CA LEU A 77 -3.28 -5.49 -14.95
C LEU A 77 -2.07 -5.47 -14.01
N ILE A 78 -2.31 -5.30 -12.72
CA ILE A 78 -1.30 -5.54 -11.68
C ILE A 78 -1.85 -6.54 -10.67
N PRO A 79 -0.99 -7.29 -9.96
CA PRO A 79 -1.46 -7.99 -8.77
C PRO A 79 -1.93 -6.97 -7.72
N PRO A 80 -2.76 -7.37 -6.74
CA PRO A 80 -3.20 -6.47 -5.68
C PRO A 80 -2.04 -5.99 -4.81
N LEU A 81 -2.22 -4.83 -4.20
CA LEU A 81 -1.27 -4.25 -3.26
C LEU A 81 -1.32 -4.98 -1.91
N ALA A 82 -0.28 -4.81 -1.10
CA ALA A 82 -0.17 -5.36 0.23
C ALA A 82 0.37 -4.36 1.26
N GLU A 83 -0.04 -4.50 2.52
CA GLU A 83 0.32 -3.64 3.66
C GLU A 83 1.01 -4.45 4.75
N ALA A 84 2.32 -4.30 4.91
CA ALA A 84 3.09 -5.08 5.86
C ALA A 84 2.98 -4.62 7.33
N HIS A 85 2.49 -3.40 7.58
CA HIS A 85 2.45 -2.84 8.93
C HIS A 85 1.34 -1.81 9.09
N ASN A 86 0.25 -2.22 9.75
CA ASN A 86 -0.77 -1.30 10.26
C ASN A 86 -1.40 -1.87 11.54
N HIS A 87 -2.41 -1.17 12.07
CA HIS A 87 -3.17 -1.54 13.27
C HIS A 87 -4.68 -1.29 13.12
N ASN A 88 -5.11 -0.82 11.96
CA ASN A 88 -6.46 -0.29 11.77
C ASN A 88 -7.53 -1.35 11.44
N LEU A 89 -7.14 -2.60 11.12
CA LEU A 89 -8.06 -3.71 10.86
C LEU A 89 -8.13 -4.74 12.00
N GLN A 90 -7.59 -4.45 13.18
CA GLN A 90 -7.52 -5.42 14.30
C GLN A 90 -8.63 -5.29 15.35
N THR A 91 -9.62 -4.42 15.12
CA THR A 91 -10.82 -4.24 15.96
C THR A 91 -12.08 -4.16 15.08
N ALA A 92 -13.26 -4.49 15.62
CA ALA A 92 -14.51 -4.41 14.85
C ALA A 92 -14.82 -2.96 14.39
N TRP A 93 -14.51 -1.97 15.23
CA TRP A 93 -14.64 -0.56 14.86
C TRP A 93 -13.71 -0.19 13.70
N GLY A 94 -12.43 -0.52 13.82
CA GLY A 94 -11.45 -0.23 12.77
C GLY A 94 -11.76 -0.95 11.46
N TRP A 95 -12.19 -2.21 11.55
CA TRP A 95 -12.67 -2.97 10.41
C TRP A 95 -13.80 -2.27 9.67
N LYS A 96 -14.85 -1.86 10.40
CA LYS A 96 -16.00 -1.13 9.84
C LYS A 96 -15.58 0.18 9.17
N GLN A 97 -14.56 0.85 9.70
CA GLN A 97 -14.11 2.14 9.20
C GLN A 97 -13.21 2.03 7.97
N TYR A 98 -12.31 1.03 7.92
CA TYR A 98 -11.19 1.01 6.98
C TYR A 98 -11.17 -0.17 6.02
N ALA A 99 -11.81 -1.32 6.31
CA ALA A 99 -11.68 -2.52 5.46
C ALA A 99 -12.12 -2.27 4.00
N ASP A 100 -13.16 -1.45 3.81
CA ASP A 100 -13.63 -1.03 2.49
C ASP A 100 -12.64 -0.10 1.79
N THR A 101 -11.89 0.73 2.55
CA THR A 101 -10.83 1.58 1.99
C THR A 101 -9.70 0.72 1.43
N TYR A 102 -9.31 -0.36 2.12
CA TYR A 102 -8.29 -1.28 1.59
C TYR A 102 -8.69 -1.82 0.21
N LEU A 103 -9.93 -2.27 0.07
CA LEU A 103 -10.42 -2.75 -1.22
C LEU A 103 -10.54 -1.63 -2.25
N ASP A 104 -11.04 -0.44 -1.87
CA ASP A 104 -11.07 0.75 -2.73
C ASP A 104 -9.68 1.11 -3.27
N GLU A 105 -8.64 0.95 -2.46
CA GLU A 105 -7.27 1.27 -2.87
C GLU A 105 -6.55 0.07 -3.53
N GLY A 106 -7.21 -1.09 -3.62
CA GLY A 106 -6.66 -2.29 -4.24
C GLY A 106 -5.69 -3.06 -3.35
N VAL A 107 -5.68 -2.80 -2.04
CA VAL A 107 -4.90 -3.51 -1.03
C VAL A 107 -5.68 -4.73 -0.56
N PHE A 108 -5.25 -5.93 -0.96
CA PHE A 108 -5.97 -7.17 -0.60
C PHE A 108 -5.27 -7.97 0.49
N TYR A 109 -4.04 -7.63 0.82
CA TYR A 109 -3.21 -8.38 1.74
C TYR A 109 -2.69 -7.41 2.80
N ALA A 110 -2.87 -7.72 4.08
CA ALA A 110 -2.41 -6.82 5.14
C ALA A 110 -1.86 -7.58 6.34
N ALA A 111 -1.01 -6.94 7.13
CA ALA A 111 -0.57 -7.43 8.43
C ALA A 111 -0.86 -6.39 9.52
N MET A 112 -1.44 -6.89 10.60
CA MET A 112 -1.78 -6.10 11.78
C MET A 112 -0.83 -6.48 12.90
N LEU A 113 0.09 -5.59 13.24
CA LEU A 113 1.22 -5.91 14.11
C LEU A 113 0.96 -5.44 15.54
N CYS A 114 0.47 -6.31 16.43
CA CYS A 114 0.08 -6.06 17.83
C CYS A 114 -1.44 -5.93 18.09
N GLY A 115 -2.23 -6.80 17.46
CA GLY A 115 -3.67 -6.91 17.73
C GLY A 115 -3.96 -7.57 19.08
N ASP A 116 -4.90 -7.01 19.84
CA ASP A 116 -5.43 -7.66 21.04
C ASP A 116 -6.11 -9.01 20.69
N PRO A 117 -5.82 -10.12 21.39
CA PRO A 117 -6.38 -11.42 21.06
C PRO A 117 -7.91 -11.48 21.00
N ALA A 118 -8.61 -10.77 21.90
CA ALA A 118 -10.07 -10.78 21.94
C ALA A 118 -10.66 -9.99 20.76
N ASN A 119 -10.11 -8.81 20.48
CA ASN A 119 -10.52 -8.01 19.32
C ASN A 119 -10.24 -8.72 18.00
N VAL A 120 -9.08 -9.38 17.88
CA VAL A 120 -8.73 -10.16 16.69
C VAL A 120 -9.66 -11.37 16.54
N ALA A 121 -10.08 -12.01 17.63
CA ALA A 121 -11.05 -13.11 17.58
C ALA A 121 -12.41 -12.65 17.04
N GLU A 122 -12.84 -11.43 17.37
CA GLU A 122 -14.07 -10.83 16.83
C GLU A 122 -13.97 -10.50 15.34
N VAL A 123 -12.81 -10.05 14.87
CA VAL A 123 -12.60 -9.64 13.48
C VAL A 123 -12.31 -10.80 12.53
N LYS A 124 -11.71 -11.89 13.01
CA LYS A 124 -11.35 -13.06 12.17
C LYS A 124 -12.48 -13.55 11.26
N PRO A 125 -13.73 -13.70 11.72
CA PRO A 125 -14.85 -14.07 10.84
C PRO A 125 -15.14 -13.04 9.73
N LEU A 126 -14.93 -11.75 9.99
CA LEU A 126 -15.11 -10.69 9.00
C LEU A 126 -14.03 -10.78 7.90
N ALA A 127 -12.79 -11.02 8.31
CA ALA A 127 -11.64 -11.21 7.41
C ALA A 127 -11.73 -12.49 6.58
N ALA A 128 -12.48 -13.50 7.03
CA ALA A 128 -12.67 -14.76 6.31
C ALA A 128 -13.67 -14.67 5.14
N THR A 129 -14.25 -13.49 4.87
CA THR A 129 -15.21 -13.33 3.79
C THR A 129 -14.53 -13.09 2.43
N PRO A 130 -15.10 -13.55 1.30
CA PRO A 130 -14.48 -13.35 -0.01
C PRO A 130 -14.34 -11.88 -0.45
N ALA A 131 -15.15 -10.98 0.12
CA ALA A 131 -15.15 -9.55 -0.14
C ALA A 131 -14.43 -8.75 0.98
N ALA A 132 -13.39 -9.34 1.57
CA ALA A 132 -12.54 -8.70 2.56
C ALA A 132 -11.06 -8.78 2.17
N PRO A 133 -10.21 -7.86 2.66
CA PRO A 133 -8.78 -8.06 2.65
C PRO A 133 -8.40 -9.28 3.49
N ASP A 134 -7.41 -10.03 3.02
CA ASP A 134 -6.80 -11.10 3.80
C ASP A 134 -5.80 -10.51 4.77
N VAL A 135 -5.93 -10.83 6.06
CA VAL A 135 -5.14 -10.20 7.12
C VAL A 135 -4.33 -11.22 7.90
N SER A 136 -3.02 -10.98 8.02
CA SER A 136 -2.14 -11.65 8.98
C SER A 136 -2.16 -10.89 10.30
N PHE A 137 -2.68 -11.52 11.36
CA PHE A 137 -2.73 -10.90 12.68
C PHE A 137 -1.56 -11.38 13.54
N VAL A 138 -0.76 -10.43 14.05
CA VAL A 138 0.22 -10.69 15.09
C VAL A 138 -0.37 -10.25 16.43
N THR A 139 -0.63 -11.23 17.29
CA THR A 139 -1.21 -11.01 18.62
C THR A 139 -0.17 -11.14 19.74
N ALA A 140 0.96 -11.80 19.49
CA ALA A 140 2.11 -11.82 20.40
C ALA A 140 3.00 -10.61 20.16
N CYS A 141 2.65 -9.49 20.80
CA CYS A 141 3.44 -8.26 20.80
C CYS A 141 4.14 -8.12 22.14
N ILE A 142 5.47 -8.12 22.12
CA ILE A 142 6.31 -8.33 23.28
C ILE A 142 7.16 -7.09 23.53
N THR A 143 7.06 -6.51 24.71
CA THR A 143 7.81 -5.31 25.14
C THR A 143 8.17 -5.40 26.61
N SER A 144 8.95 -4.45 27.14
CA SER A 144 9.25 -4.39 28.57
C SER A 144 8.06 -3.92 29.40
N GLY A 145 8.07 -4.18 30.71
CA GLY A 145 7.00 -3.74 31.62
C GLY A 145 6.82 -2.22 31.68
N ASP A 146 7.84 -1.47 31.25
CA ASP A 146 7.88 -0.03 31.06
C ASP A 146 7.95 0.38 29.58
N GLY A 147 7.65 -0.55 28.66
CA GLY A 147 8.00 -0.42 27.26
C GLY A 147 6.94 0.18 26.34
N TYR A 148 7.36 0.58 25.14
CA TYR A 148 6.51 1.02 24.05
C TYR A 148 5.58 -0.11 23.57
N PRO A 149 4.30 0.16 23.26
CA PRO A 149 3.62 1.46 23.21
C PRO A 149 2.76 1.79 24.45
N LEU A 150 3.13 1.36 25.67
CA LEU A 150 2.28 1.56 26.86
C LEU A 150 1.87 3.03 27.09
N ALA A 151 2.75 3.99 26.78
CA ALA A 151 2.46 5.42 26.91
C ALA A 151 1.32 5.91 25.99
N SER A 152 1.15 5.27 24.84
CA SER A 152 0.09 5.59 23.86
C SER A 152 -1.14 4.70 24.05
N LEU A 153 -0.95 3.49 24.56
CA LEU A 153 -2.01 2.51 24.76
C LEU A 153 -2.86 2.80 26.00
N LEU A 154 -2.22 3.22 27.09
CA LEU A 154 -2.86 3.41 28.37
C LEU A 154 -3.31 4.87 28.55
N ARG A 155 -4.51 5.06 29.09
CA ARG A 155 -5.00 6.38 29.49
C ARG A 155 -4.11 7.02 30.55
N GLU A 156 -3.70 6.22 31.53
CA GLU A 156 -2.74 6.58 32.57
C GLU A 156 -1.64 5.50 32.57
N PRO A 157 -0.43 5.81 32.07
CA PRO A 157 0.60 4.82 31.90
C PRO A 157 1.35 4.60 33.23
N THR A 158 0.75 3.79 34.11
CA THR A 158 1.38 3.33 35.36
C THR A 158 1.76 1.85 35.27
N ARG A 159 2.60 1.38 36.20
CA ARG A 159 2.96 -0.05 36.30
C ARG A 159 1.75 -0.94 36.57
N GLU A 160 0.81 -0.47 37.39
CA GLU A 160 -0.42 -1.20 37.69
C GLU A 160 -1.30 -1.33 36.45
N ALA A 161 -1.48 -0.25 35.68
CA ALA A 161 -2.25 -0.27 34.44
C ALA A 161 -1.57 -1.14 33.36
N ALA A 162 -0.24 -1.10 33.27
CA ALA A 162 0.53 -1.97 32.38
C ALA A 162 0.40 -3.46 32.75
N ALA A 163 0.41 -3.80 34.04
CA ALA A 163 0.20 -5.17 34.50
C ALA A 163 -1.25 -5.66 34.27
N ALA A 164 -2.23 -4.75 34.24
CA ALA A 164 -3.64 -5.09 34.06
C ALA A 164 -4.06 -5.25 32.59
N GLN A 165 -3.35 -4.65 31.63
CA GLN A 165 -3.66 -4.81 30.20
C GLN A 165 -3.32 -6.23 29.70
N GLN A 166 -4.02 -6.68 28.65
CA GLN A 166 -3.86 -8.04 28.11
C GLN A 166 -3.37 -8.08 26.65
N GLN A 167 -3.32 -6.93 25.98
CA GLN A 167 -2.94 -6.80 24.58
C GLN A 167 -1.46 -7.14 24.36
N LEU A 168 -0.57 -6.62 25.22
CA LEU A 168 0.87 -6.79 25.15
C LEU A 168 1.34 -7.89 26.10
N VAL A 169 2.40 -8.59 25.71
CA VAL A 169 3.20 -9.45 26.59
C VAL A 169 4.32 -8.60 27.17
N LEU A 170 4.42 -8.57 28.50
CA LEU A 170 5.44 -7.80 29.20
C LEU A 170 6.55 -8.73 29.71
N LEU A 171 7.78 -8.49 29.27
CA LEU A 171 8.99 -9.25 29.64
C LEU A 171 10.14 -8.32 30.01
N ASP A 172 10.69 -8.51 31.20
CA ASP A 172 11.83 -7.75 31.73
C ASP A 172 13.10 -8.59 31.91
N SER A 173 13.01 -9.91 31.73
CA SER A 173 14.15 -10.82 31.80
C SER A 173 14.04 -12.04 30.87
N PRO A 174 15.17 -12.66 30.48
CA PRO A 174 15.19 -13.91 29.73
C PRO A 174 14.43 -15.07 30.41
N GLU A 175 14.49 -15.15 31.74
CA GLU A 175 13.79 -16.19 32.51
C GLU A 175 12.28 -16.04 32.38
N GLN A 176 11.76 -14.81 32.40
CA GLN A 176 10.35 -14.56 32.15
C GLN A 176 9.95 -14.98 30.74
N ALA A 177 10.80 -14.76 29.73
CA ALA A 177 10.53 -15.22 28.36
C ALA A 177 10.35 -16.74 28.31
N VAL A 178 11.21 -17.50 29.00
CA VAL A 178 11.09 -18.97 29.10
C VAL A 178 9.83 -19.38 29.86
N GLN A 179 9.54 -18.76 31.00
CA GLN A 179 8.38 -19.09 31.84
C GLN A 179 7.05 -18.81 31.14
N GLN A 180 6.96 -17.69 30.42
CA GLN A 180 5.74 -17.26 29.73
C GLN A 180 5.61 -17.85 28.31
N TRP A 181 6.65 -18.53 27.79
CA TRP A 181 6.67 -19.04 26.42
C TRP A 181 5.44 -19.86 26.03
N PRO A 182 4.90 -20.79 26.85
CA PRO A 182 3.69 -21.52 26.49
C PRO A 182 2.48 -20.61 26.21
N ALA A 183 2.32 -19.53 26.98
CA ALA A 183 1.25 -18.56 26.81
C ALA A 183 1.49 -17.66 25.58
N ILE A 184 2.75 -17.26 25.34
CA ILE A 184 3.14 -16.50 24.14
C ILE A 184 2.83 -17.32 22.88
N LYS A 185 3.26 -18.57 22.84
CA LYS A 185 2.99 -19.51 21.75
C LYS A 185 1.50 -19.73 21.52
N ALA A 186 0.71 -19.81 22.59
CA ALA A 186 -0.74 -20.00 22.51
C ALA A 186 -1.47 -18.82 21.84
N ARG A 187 -0.86 -17.63 21.75
CA ARG A 187 -1.42 -16.50 20.98
C ARG A 187 -1.50 -16.80 19.47
N GLY A 188 -0.71 -17.76 18.98
CA GLY A 188 -0.77 -18.29 17.62
C GLY A 188 -0.23 -17.31 16.56
N GLY A 189 -0.47 -17.64 15.29
CA GLY A 189 0.12 -16.95 14.15
C GLY A 189 1.41 -17.60 13.69
N HIS A 190 1.98 -17.07 12.61
CA HIS A 190 3.28 -17.52 12.09
C HIS A 190 4.41 -16.56 12.45
N TRP A 191 4.06 -15.33 12.84
CA TRP A 191 4.98 -14.29 13.32
C TRP A 191 4.60 -13.84 14.72
N LEU A 192 5.61 -13.45 15.50
CA LEU A 192 5.45 -12.61 16.68
C LEU A 192 6.19 -11.29 16.51
N ARG A 193 5.90 -10.30 17.36
CA ARG A 193 6.57 -9.01 17.36
C ARG A 193 7.29 -8.78 18.68
N VAL A 194 8.54 -8.37 18.61
CA VAL A 194 9.32 -7.84 19.74
C VAL A 194 9.51 -6.35 19.56
N VAL A 195 9.62 -5.60 20.66
CA VAL A 195 9.84 -4.16 20.60
C VAL A 195 11.23 -3.80 21.08
N LEU A 196 12.10 -3.31 20.20
CA LEU A 196 13.34 -2.61 20.58
C LEU A 196 13.13 -1.12 20.31
N ALA A 197 13.36 -0.28 21.32
CA ALA A 197 13.18 1.16 21.21
C ALA A 197 14.19 1.81 22.16
N HIS A 198 15.23 2.41 21.57
CA HIS A 198 16.35 3.03 22.27
C HIS A 198 17.04 2.05 23.25
N SER A 199 17.26 0.81 22.81
CA SER A 199 17.91 -0.24 23.61
C SER A 199 19.34 0.13 24.04
N GLU A 200 19.98 1.05 23.32
CA GLU A 200 21.28 1.65 23.59
C GLU A 200 21.28 2.75 24.66
N ARG A 201 20.12 3.09 25.24
CA ARG A 201 19.95 4.16 26.25
C ARG A 201 19.44 3.61 27.59
N PRO A 202 20.15 2.69 28.27
CA PRO A 202 19.69 2.13 29.54
C PRO A 202 19.53 3.18 30.65
N GLU A 203 20.25 4.29 30.57
CA GLU A 203 20.16 5.44 31.49
C GLU A 203 18.83 6.21 31.40
N LEU A 204 18.02 5.95 30.36
CA LEU A 204 16.66 6.49 30.24
C LEU A 204 15.63 5.63 30.97
N ARG A 205 15.99 4.40 31.36
CA ARG A 205 15.12 3.56 32.19
C ARG A 205 14.93 4.23 33.56
N ASP A 206 13.78 3.98 34.17
CA ASP A 206 13.31 4.57 35.44
C ASP A 206 13.02 6.09 35.43
N LYS A 207 13.25 6.80 34.32
CA LYS A 207 12.78 8.17 34.16
C LYS A 207 11.25 8.19 33.97
N PRO A 208 10.47 8.89 34.81
CA PRO A 208 9.01 8.88 34.73
C PRO A 208 8.46 9.27 33.35
N GLU A 209 9.09 10.24 32.68
CA GLU A 209 8.71 10.70 31.35
C GLU A 209 8.96 9.67 30.23
N MET A 210 9.81 8.67 30.50
CA MET A 210 10.15 7.59 29.56
C MET A 210 9.32 6.33 29.78
N PHE A 211 8.49 6.28 30.81
CA PHE A 211 7.61 5.13 31.05
C PHE A 211 6.69 4.91 29.85
N GLY A 212 6.71 3.69 29.32
CA GLY A 212 5.95 3.27 28.16
C GLY A 212 6.53 3.69 26.81
N ARG A 213 7.81 4.09 26.75
CA ARG A 213 8.48 4.59 25.53
C ARG A 213 9.75 3.83 25.12
N LEU A 214 10.32 3.00 26.01
CA LEU A 214 11.53 2.22 25.72
C LEU A 214 11.19 0.80 25.24
N GLY A 215 12.16 0.05 24.72
CA GLY A 215 11.93 -1.33 24.29
C GLY A 215 12.37 -2.38 25.31
N LEU A 216 12.36 -3.63 24.87
CA LEU A 216 13.08 -4.74 25.48
C LEU A 216 14.57 -4.40 25.64
N LYS A 217 15.18 -4.99 26.67
CA LYS A 217 16.64 -5.10 26.71
C LYS A 217 17.09 -6.12 25.66
N PRO A 218 18.26 -5.94 25.01
CA PRO A 218 18.73 -6.84 23.97
C PRO A 218 18.73 -8.33 24.38
N GLU A 219 19.17 -8.64 25.60
CA GLU A 219 19.21 -10.01 26.11
C GLU A 219 17.82 -10.68 26.24
N VAL A 220 16.76 -9.88 26.43
CA VAL A 220 15.39 -10.39 26.46
C VAL A 220 14.90 -10.66 25.04
N ALA A 221 15.22 -9.77 24.09
CA ALA A 221 14.92 -9.98 22.68
C ALA A 221 15.61 -11.25 22.15
N ASP A 222 16.89 -11.46 22.45
CA ASP A 222 17.66 -12.66 22.11
C ASP A 222 16.96 -13.94 22.62
N ALA A 223 16.53 -13.92 23.87
CA ALA A 223 15.85 -15.07 24.49
C ALA A 223 14.52 -15.39 23.79
N VAL A 224 13.73 -14.36 23.46
CA VAL A 224 12.45 -14.51 22.75
C VAL A 224 12.66 -15.02 21.33
N VAL A 225 13.61 -14.46 20.57
CA VAL A 225 13.88 -14.89 19.18
C VAL A 225 14.32 -16.34 19.16
N ARG A 226 15.23 -16.74 20.06
CA ARG A 226 15.67 -18.13 20.18
C ARG A 226 14.52 -19.09 20.44
N LEU A 227 13.59 -18.73 21.33
CA LEU A 227 12.40 -19.55 21.63
C LEU A 227 11.44 -19.61 20.43
N ALA A 228 11.23 -18.49 19.74
CA ALA A 228 10.40 -18.40 18.54
C ALA A 228 10.90 -19.32 17.44
N HIS A 229 12.19 -19.23 17.11
CA HIS A 229 12.81 -20.05 16.08
C HIS A 229 12.80 -21.54 16.43
N ALA A 230 12.97 -21.90 17.71
CA ALA A 230 12.85 -23.29 18.15
C ALA A 230 11.45 -23.90 17.89
N ASP A 231 10.42 -23.06 17.81
CA ASP A 231 9.05 -23.43 17.49
C ASP A 231 8.63 -23.08 16.04
N GLY A 232 9.57 -22.65 15.19
CA GLY A 232 9.32 -22.32 13.79
C GLY A 232 8.48 -21.06 13.57
N LEU A 233 8.44 -20.15 14.54
CA LEU A 233 7.83 -18.82 14.44
C LEU A 233 8.86 -17.81 13.96
N GLN A 234 8.47 -16.87 13.11
CA GLN A 234 9.34 -15.75 12.72
C GLN A 234 9.14 -14.55 13.65
N VAL A 235 10.12 -13.67 13.71
CA VAL A 235 10.10 -12.48 14.58
C VAL A 235 10.19 -11.20 13.76
N VAL A 236 9.23 -10.31 13.97
CA VAL A 236 9.31 -8.91 13.53
C VAL A 236 9.81 -8.06 14.71
N ALA A 237 10.93 -7.35 14.55
CA ALA A 237 11.44 -6.44 15.57
C ALA A 237 11.02 -5.00 15.29
N HIS A 238 10.32 -4.35 16.23
CA HIS A 238 10.22 -2.89 16.30
C HIS A 238 11.63 -2.29 16.48
N VAL A 239 11.98 -1.21 15.80
CA VAL A 239 13.22 -0.44 16.02
C VAL A 239 12.96 1.06 15.88
N GLU A 240 13.63 1.88 16.71
CA GLU A 240 13.60 3.35 16.62
C GLU A 240 14.92 3.92 16.06
N SER A 241 16.04 3.27 16.36
CA SER A 241 17.39 3.76 16.04
C SER A 241 18.21 2.79 15.18
N ALA A 242 19.35 3.25 14.68
CA ALA A 242 20.32 2.37 14.02
C ALA A 242 20.92 1.34 15.00
N ALA A 243 21.03 1.68 16.29
CA ALA A 243 21.49 0.75 17.31
C ALA A 243 20.45 -0.35 17.61
N ASP A 244 19.16 0.00 17.63
CA ASP A 244 18.08 -0.99 17.70
C ASP A 244 18.09 -1.91 16.46
N PHE A 245 18.38 -1.37 15.27
CA PHE A 245 18.56 -2.17 14.06
C PHE A 245 19.68 -3.21 14.22
N ASP A 246 20.85 -2.80 14.73
CA ASP A 246 21.95 -3.71 15.03
C ASP A 246 21.58 -4.73 16.13
N ALA A 247 20.85 -4.31 17.16
CA ALA A 247 20.36 -5.20 18.22
C ALA A 247 19.36 -6.24 17.68
N ALA A 248 18.47 -5.86 16.77
CA ALA A 248 17.54 -6.79 16.11
C ALA A 248 18.29 -7.84 15.26
N LEU A 249 19.34 -7.44 14.54
CA LEU A 249 20.20 -8.36 13.79
C LEU A 249 21.03 -9.28 14.69
N ASN A 250 21.39 -8.81 15.90
CA ASN A 250 22.03 -9.60 16.95
C ASN A 250 21.11 -10.68 17.48
N ALA A 251 19.87 -10.31 17.80
CA ALA A 251 18.86 -11.26 18.25
C ALA A 251 18.48 -12.28 17.17
N GLY A 252 18.66 -11.92 15.89
CA GLY A 252 18.32 -12.77 14.75
C GLY A 252 16.90 -12.56 14.24
N ALA A 253 16.38 -11.34 14.32
CA ALA A 253 15.05 -11.01 13.78
C ALA A 253 14.95 -11.34 12.29
N ASP A 254 13.81 -11.91 11.88
CA ASP A 254 13.50 -12.24 10.48
C ASP A 254 13.07 -10.99 9.70
N VAL A 255 12.39 -10.06 10.36
CA VAL A 255 11.91 -8.81 9.78
C VAL A 255 12.16 -7.68 10.77
N ILE A 256 12.58 -6.52 10.27
CA ILE A 256 12.75 -5.30 11.06
C ILE A 256 11.71 -4.27 10.58
N ALA A 257 10.97 -3.70 11.51
CA ALA A 257 10.14 -2.51 11.33
C ALA A 257 10.53 -1.56 12.45
N HIS A 258 10.96 -0.34 12.28
CA HIS A 258 10.82 0.52 11.13
C HIS A 258 12.16 0.72 10.42
N LEU A 259 12.13 1.47 9.32
CA LEU A 259 13.37 2.07 8.82
C LEU A 259 13.87 3.10 9.87
N PRO A 260 15.10 2.99 10.39
CA PRO A 260 15.68 4.02 11.24
C PRO A 260 15.58 5.39 10.58
N GLY A 261 15.15 6.38 11.35
CA GLY A 261 14.80 7.70 10.85
C GLY A 261 13.36 7.83 10.33
N TYR A 262 12.45 6.89 10.58
CA TYR A 262 11.01 7.15 10.41
C TYR A 262 10.49 8.20 11.43
N ALA A 263 11.09 8.21 12.62
CA ALA A 263 10.87 9.14 13.72
C ALA A 263 12.21 9.58 14.34
N ASN A 264 12.21 10.64 15.15
CA ASN A 264 13.37 11.07 15.93
C ASN A 264 12.93 11.67 17.29
N LEU A 265 12.37 10.83 18.15
CA LEU A 265 11.73 11.27 19.39
C LEU A 265 12.71 11.80 20.44
N LEU A 266 13.97 11.37 20.40
CA LEU A 266 15.02 11.83 21.31
C LEU A 266 15.83 13.00 20.75
N GLY A 267 15.54 13.48 19.53
CA GLY A 267 16.28 14.58 18.91
C GLY A 267 17.74 14.22 18.61
N GLU A 268 18.01 12.95 18.30
CA GLU A 268 19.35 12.47 17.95
C GLU A 268 19.83 13.14 16.66
N PRO A 269 21.14 13.39 16.52
CA PRO A 269 21.64 13.97 15.30
C PRO A 269 21.50 12.95 14.14
N PRO A 270 21.21 13.41 12.90
CA PRO A 270 20.85 12.54 11.78
C PRO A 270 21.84 11.40 11.51
N GLU A 271 23.13 11.60 11.76
CA GLU A 271 24.17 10.59 11.59
C GLU A 271 24.01 9.36 12.49
N GLN A 272 23.37 9.49 13.66
CA GLN A 272 23.10 8.36 14.56
C GLN A 272 21.91 7.51 14.11
N LEU A 273 21.15 7.98 13.12
CA LEU A 273 20.00 7.26 12.55
C LEU A 273 20.38 6.48 11.27
N LEU A 274 21.64 6.57 10.82
CA LEU A 274 22.09 5.92 9.60
C LEU A 274 22.43 4.44 9.84
N ILE A 275 21.87 3.57 9.01
CA ILE A 275 22.26 2.16 8.95
C ILE A 275 23.66 2.08 8.32
N SER A 276 24.58 1.37 9.00
CA SER A 276 25.91 1.12 8.46
C SER A 276 25.90 0.11 7.32
N GLU A 277 26.85 0.21 6.39
CA GLU A 277 27.02 -0.79 5.32
C GLU A 277 27.24 -2.20 5.89
N ALA A 278 27.92 -2.31 7.03
CA ALA A 278 28.14 -3.58 7.71
C ALA A 278 26.83 -4.20 8.23
N ALA A 279 25.95 -3.38 8.81
CA ALA A 279 24.63 -3.79 9.26
C ALA A 279 23.74 -4.21 8.08
N ALA A 280 23.72 -3.43 7.00
CA ALA A 280 22.96 -3.78 5.79
C ALA A 280 23.47 -5.07 5.13
N ALA A 281 24.80 -5.24 5.01
CA ALA A 281 25.39 -6.47 4.49
C ALA A 281 25.08 -7.68 5.39
N ARG A 282 25.00 -7.47 6.71
CA ARG A 282 24.59 -8.50 7.65
C ARG A 282 23.12 -8.88 7.47
N ALA A 283 22.22 -7.90 7.40
CA ALA A 283 20.80 -8.14 7.13
C ALA A 283 20.59 -8.96 5.85
N ALA A 284 21.30 -8.62 4.77
CA ALA A 284 21.26 -9.37 3.51
C ALA A 284 21.73 -10.82 3.66
N ARG A 285 22.84 -11.06 4.37
CA ARG A 285 23.35 -12.43 4.64
C ARG A 285 22.41 -13.25 5.53
N GLN A 286 21.72 -12.60 6.46
CA GLN A 286 20.75 -13.23 7.37
C GLN A 286 19.37 -13.40 6.73
N HIS A 287 19.15 -12.86 5.53
CA HIS A 287 17.83 -12.76 4.89
C HIS A 287 16.80 -12.00 5.73
N THR A 288 17.25 -11.07 6.56
CA THR A 288 16.36 -10.20 7.34
C THR A 288 15.73 -9.16 6.42
N ALA A 289 14.40 -9.12 6.38
CA ALA A 289 13.66 -8.13 5.59
C ALA A 289 13.43 -6.83 6.39
N VAL A 290 13.15 -5.71 5.71
CA VAL A 290 12.86 -4.41 6.35
C VAL A 290 11.53 -3.85 5.88
N ILE A 291 10.61 -3.58 6.80
CA ILE A 291 9.36 -2.86 6.55
C ILE A 291 9.64 -1.35 6.66
N THR A 292 9.37 -0.61 5.58
CA THR A 292 9.88 0.76 5.40
C THR A 292 9.20 1.83 6.26
N THR A 293 7.86 1.89 6.29
CA THR A 293 7.06 2.79 7.17
C THR A 293 7.47 4.27 7.11
N THR A 294 7.93 4.74 5.96
CA THR A 294 8.38 6.12 5.76
C THR A 294 7.24 7.12 5.73
N ALA A 295 6.01 6.69 5.44
CA ALA A 295 4.82 7.53 5.49
C ALA A 295 4.48 7.97 6.93
N ALA A 296 4.79 7.15 7.94
CA ALA A 296 4.52 7.46 9.34
C ALA A 296 5.24 8.72 9.82
N THR A 297 6.32 9.15 9.15
CA THR A 297 7.03 10.40 9.45
C THR A 297 6.12 11.63 9.44
N GLU A 298 5.11 11.66 8.57
CA GLU A 298 4.16 12.78 8.49
C GLU A 298 3.32 12.96 9.77
N LEU A 299 3.18 11.90 10.58
CA LEU A 299 2.41 11.93 11.83
C LEU A 299 3.08 12.80 12.90
N PHE A 300 4.40 13.01 12.81
CA PHE A 300 5.17 13.79 13.79
C PHE A 300 5.14 15.30 13.53
N LYS A 301 4.58 15.76 12.39
CA LYS A 301 4.38 17.18 12.04
C LYS A 301 5.65 18.02 12.27
N LEU A 302 6.78 17.53 11.76
CA LEU A 302 8.09 18.17 11.93
C LEU A 302 8.16 19.51 11.18
N GLU A 303 8.96 20.43 11.71
CA GLU A 303 9.34 21.64 10.98
C GLU A 303 10.07 21.31 9.66
N PRO A 304 9.96 22.14 8.61
CA PRO A 304 10.45 21.81 7.27
C PRO A 304 11.91 21.34 7.21
N ASP A 305 12.82 21.99 7.93
CA ASP A 305 14.25 21.63 7.94
C ASP A 305 14.50 20.28 8.64
N ALA A 306 13.78 20.01 9.74
CA ALA A 306 13.87 18.74 10.45
C ALA A 306 13.29 17.59 9.61
N LEU A 307 12.16 17.83 8.94
CA LEU A 307 11.58 16.88 7.99
C LEU A 307 12.55 16.60 6.85
N ALA A 308 13.16 17.62 6.25
CA ALA A 308 14.12 17.46 5.17
C ALA A 308 15.35 16.65 5.59
N ALA A 309 15.90 16.92 6.78
CA ALA A 309 17.02 16.16 7.33
C ALA A 309 16.65 14.68 7.55
N LEU A 310 15.46 14.41 8.06
CA LEU A 310 14.99 13.05 8.31
C LEU A 310 14.69 12.29 7.00
N ARG A 311 14.12 12.96 6.00
CA ARG A 311 13.94 12.40 4.65
C ARG A 311 15.27 12.07 3.97
N GLU A 312 16.33 12.85 4.23
CA GLU A 312 17.68 12.51 3.74
C GLU A 312 18.25 11.27 4.44
N VAL A 313 18.06 11.10 5.74
CA VAL A 313 18.40 9.85 6.45
C VAL A 313 17.69 8.66 5.81
N GLN A 314 16.38 8.77 5.57
CA GLN A 314 15.59 7.70 4.96
C GLN A 314 16.09 7.35 3.56
N ARG A 315 16.36 8.35 2.71
CA ARG A 315 16.93 8.13 1.37
C ARG A 315 18.25 7.37 1.43
N ARG A 316 19.15 7.77 2.33
CA ARG A 316 20.45 7.11 2.50
C ARG A 316 20.32 5.70 3.03
N ASN A 317 19.44 5.47 4.01
CA ASN A 317 19.18 4.14 4.56
C ASN A 317 18.58 3.20 3.50
N LEU A 318 17.59 3.67 2.72
CA LEU A 318 17.01 2.91 1.61
C LEU A 318 18.09 2.56 0.57
N ALA A 319 18.93 3.52 0.17
CA ALA A 319 20.01 3.27 -0.77
C ALA A 319 21.03 2.24 -0.26
N THR A 320 21.43 2.34 1.01
CA THR A 320 22.35 1.38 1.65
C THR A 320 21.75 -0.03 1.70
N LEU A 321 20.47 -0.16 2.06
CA LEU A 321 19.78 -1.45 2.10
C LEU A 321 19.60 -2.06 0.69
N GLN A 322 19.22 -1.24 -0.30
CA GLN A 322 19.09 -1.67 -1.69
C GLN A 322 20.44 -2.12 -2.27
N ALA A 323 21.51 -1.36 -2.02
CA ALA A 323 22.85 -1.71 -2.48
C ALA A 323 23.36 -3.03 -1.88
N ALA A 324 22.98 -3.34 -0.64
CA ALA A 324 23.30 -4.60 0.02
C ALA A 324 22.40 -5.77 -0.44
N GLY A 325 21.32 -5.51 -1.19
CA GLY A 325 20.36 -6.53 -1.61
C GLY A 325 19.42 -7.00 -0.50
N VAL A 326 19.17 -6.16 0.50
CA VAL A 326 18.19 -6.43 1.57
C VAL A 326 16.78 -6.44 0.99
N GLN A 327 15.96 -7.41 1.38
CA GLN A 327 14.55 -7.43 1.00
C GLN A 327 13.80 -6.30 1.72
N LEU A 328 13.23 -5.38 0.96
CA LEU A 328 12.30 -4.39 1.50
C LEU A 328 10.87 -4.93 1.41
N LEU A 329 10.04 -4.55 2.37
CA LEU A 329 8.60 -4.80 2.40
C LEU A 329 7.91 -3.45 2.59
N ILE A 330 6.75 -3.29 1.96
CA ILE A 330 6.01 -2.04 2.03
C ILE A 330 4.99 -2.11 3.15
N GLY A 331 5.03 -1.14 4.04
CA GLY A 331 3.99 -0.94 5.04
C GLY A 331 4.01 0.49 5.54
N SER A 332 2.86 1.03 5.89
CA SER A 332 2.70 2.48 6.15
C SER A 332 2.83 2.87 7.62
N ASP A 333 2.34 2.01 8.52
CA ASP A 333 2.03 2.33 9.92
C ASP A 333 1.21 3.63 10.10
N VAL A 334 0.37 3.95 9.12
CA VAL A 334 -0.54 5.10 9.16
C VAL A 334 -1.94 4.60 9.46
N PHE A 335 -2.40 4.80 10.69
CA PHE A 335 -3.67 4.25 11.18
C PHE A 335 -4.90 4.65 10.33
N ILE A 336 -4.92 5.88 9.82
CA ILE A 336 -6.03 6.40 9.00
C ILE A 336 -5.84 6.17 7.49
N GLY A 337 -4.84 5.39 7.10
CA GLY A 337 -4.47 5.14 5.71
C GLY A 337 -4.12 3.69 5.42
N THR A 338 -3.58 3.47 4.23
CA THR A 338 -3.06 2.18 3.77
C THR A 338 -1.68 2.38 3.13
N THR A 339 -1.13 1.32 2.57
CA THR A 339 0.10 1.31 1.75
C THR A 339 0.12 2.32 0.62
N ARG A 340 -1.02 2.85 0.17
CA ARG A 340 -1.03 4.00 -0.76
C ARG A 340 -0.15 5.14 -0.26
N ALA A 341 -0.23 5.49 1.02
CA ALA A 341 0.58 6.55 1.61
C ALA A 341 2.09 6.22 1.54
N GLU A 342 2.44 4.96 1.79
CA GLU A 342 3.83 4.49 1.73
C GLU A 342 4.39 4.50 0.30
N LEU A 343 3.58 4.12 -0.69
CA LEU A 343 3.99 4.16 -2.10
C LEU A 343 4.38 5.57 -2.54
N HIS A 344 3.55 6.56 -2.22
CA HIS A 344 3.83 7.97 -2.54
C HIS A 344 5.00 8.54 -1.70
N ALA A 345 5.15 8.11 -0.44
CA ALA A 345 6.28 8.52 0.39
C ALA A 345 7.61 7.99 -0.16
N LEU A 346 7.66 6.72 -0.57
CA LEU A 346 8.85 6.10 -1.15
C LEU A 346 9.16 6.64 -2.57
N ASP A 347 8.15 6.97 -3.36
CA ASP A 347 8.32 7.67 -4.64
C ASP A 347 8.99 9.04 -4.44
N ALA A 348 8.51 9.82 -3.47
CA ALA A 348 9.12 11.11 -3.11
C ALA A 348 10.56 10.97 -2.57
N LEU A 349 10.91 9.81 -2.01
CA LEU A 349 12.28 9.48 -1.60
C LEU A 349 13.18 9.04 -2.77
N GLY A 350 12.59 8.75 -3.93
CA GLY A 350 13.30 8.49 -5.19
C GLY A 350 13.42 7.03 -5.59
N LEU A 351 12.59 6.13 -5.03
CA LEU A 351 12.52 4.74 -5.50
C LEU A 351 11.85 4.69 -6.87
N ASP A 352 12.38 3.89 -7.79
CA ASP A 352 11.77 3.75 -9.12
C ASP A 352 10.43 3.00 -9.03
N HIS A 353 9.48 3.37 -9.90
CA HIS A 353 8.12 2.82 -9.87
C HIS A 353 8.09 1.29 -10.07
N ALA A 354 9.00 0.71 -10.86
CA ALA A 354 9.01 -0.75 -11.05
C ALA A 354 9.41 -1.47 -9.76
N THR A 355 10.39 -0.93 -9.02
CA THR A 355 10.72 -1.39 -7.67
C THR A 355 9.52 -1.23 -6.73
N LEU A 356 8.89 -0.06 -6.67
CA LEU A 356 7.72 0.18 -5.81
C LEU A 356 6.58 -0.82 -6.07
N LEU A 357 6.24 -1.03 -7.33
CA LEU A 357 5.22 -2.00 -7.73
C LEU A 357 5.62 -3.42 -7.35
N ARG A 358 6.88 -3.83 -7.53
CA ARG A 358 7.36 -5.15 -7.13
C ARG A 358 7.24 -5.35 -5.61
N LEU A 359 7.63 -4.34 -4.82
CA LEU A 359 7.51 -4.38 -3.35
C LEU A 359 6.05 -4.57 -2.93
N ALA A 360 5.13 -3.77 -3.49
CA ALA A 360 3.72 -3.78 -3.09
C ALA A 360 2.91 -4.95 -3.63
N THR A 361 3.25 -5.48 -4.81
CA THR A 361 2.44 -6.51 -5.50
C THR A 361 3.02 -7.91 -5.44
N GLN A 362 4.33 -8.06 -5.12
CA GLN A 362 4.99 -9.37 -5.08
C GLN A 362 5.68 -9.66 -3.76
N ASP A 363 6.66 -8.85 -3.37
CA ASP A 363 7.53 -9.17 -2.24
C ASP A 363 6.72 -9.19 -0.94
N THR A 364 5.96 -8.12 -0.70
CA THR A 364 5.14 -7.97 0.49
C THR A 364 4.06 -9.05 0.62
N PRO A 365 3.16 -9.27 -0.36
CA PRO A 365 2.13 -10.30 -0.19
C PRO A 365 2.72 -11.71 -0.03
N ARG A 366 3.86 -12.02 -0.66
CA ARG A 366 4.56 -13.30 -0.49
C ARG A 366 5.20 -13.43 0.89
N ALA A 367 5.73 -12.35 1.45
CA ALA A 367 6.21 -12.34 2.83
C ALA A 367 5.04 -12.59 3.80
N LEU A 368 3.93 -11.85 3.66
CA LEU A 368 2.77 -11.97 4.55
C LEU A 368 2.08 -13.35 4.49
N PHE A 369 2.11 -14.00 3.32
CA PHE A 369 1.43 -15.27 3.08
C PHE A 369 2.31 -16.26 2.31
N PRO A 370 3.39 -16.79 2.94
CA PRO A 370 4.45 -17.52 2.25
C PRO A 370 4.01 -18.87 1.66
N LYS A 371 2.87 -19.40 2.10
CA LYS A 371 2.28 -20.65 1.59
C LYS A 371 1.37 -20.45 0.37
N ARG A 372 1.15 -19.21 -0.07
CA ARG A 372 0.28 -18.87 -1.20
C ARG A 372 1.11 -18.40 -2.40
N ARG A 373 0.68 -18.75 -3.62
CA ARG A 373 1.30 -18.25 -4.86
C ARG A 373 0.64 -16.93 -5.26
N LEU A 374 1.15 -15.84 -4.67
CA LEU A 374 0.63 -14.47 -4.84
C LEU A 374 1.55 -13.61 -5.72
N GLY A 375 0.99 -12.49 -6.20
CA GLY A 375 1.74 -11.48 -6.93
C GLY A 375 2.16 -11.92 -8.33
N CYS A 376 1.42 -12.82 -8.99
CA CYS A 376 1.89 -13.48 -10.19
C CYS A 376 0.72 -13.85 -11.11
N PHE A 377 1.00 -14.00 -12.41
CA PHE A 377 0.00 -14.25 -13.46
C PHE A 377 0.20 -15.61 -14.15
N GLU A 378 1.20 -16.37 -13.72
CA GLU A 378 1.54 -17.69 -14.22
C GLU A 378 0.48 -18.73 -13.81
N PRO A 379 0.35 -19.82 -14.57
CA PRO A 379 -0.53 -20.93 -14.19
C PRO A 379 -0.30 -21.39 -12.74
N GLY A 380 -1.40 -21.55 -12.00
CA GLY A 380 -1.43 -21.92 -10.59
C GLY A 380 -1.19 -20.76 -9.61
N CYS A 381 -0.98 -19.53 -10.08
CA CYS A 381 -1.05 -18.34 -9.23
C CYS A 381 -2.50 -18.04 -8.85
N GLU A 382 -2.70 -17.48 -7.67
CA GLU A 382 -4.01 -16.98 -7.27
C GLU A 382 -4.48 -15.89 -8.25
N ALA A 383 -5.69 -16.03 -8.78
CA ALA A 383 -6.25 -15.08 -9.74
C ALA A 383 -6.82 -13.84 -9.06
N SER A 384 -5.97 -13.13 -8.33
CA SER A 384 -6.27 -11.81 -7.77
C SER A 384 -5.53 -10.76 -8.58
N PHE A 385 -6.23 -9.71 -9.05
CA PHE A 385 -5.65 -8.64 -9.85
C PHE A 385 -6.49 -7.37 -9.82
N LEU A 386 -5.84 -6.25 -10.11
CA LEU A 386 -6.44 -4.95 -10.36
C LEU A 386 -6.33 -4.61 -11.85
N LEU A 387 -7.34 -3.96 -12.42
CA LEU A 387 -7.26 -3.33 -13.73
C LEU A 387 -7.07 -1.83 -13.57
N LEU A 388 -6.00 -1.30 -14.15
CA LEU A 388 -5.69 0.13 -14.15
C LEU A 388 -6.04 0.76 -15.49
N GLY A 389 -6.24 2.08 -15.48
CA GLY A 389 -6.52 2.87 -16.69
C GLY A 389 -5.30 3.08 -17.60
N GLY A 390 -4.10 2.95 -17.06
CA GLY A 390 -2.83 3.28 -17.70
C GLY A 390 -1.65 2.47 -17.16
N ASP A 391 -0.45 2.84 -17.58
CA ASP A 391 0.81 2.17 -17.26
C ASP A 391 1.40 2.69 -15.92
N PRO A 392 1.40 1.87 -14.85
CA PRO A 392 1.85 2.31 -13.53
C PRO A 392 3.38 2.45 -13.42
N ILE A 393 4.15 1.93 -14.37
CA ILE A 393 5.60 2.17 -14.41
C ILE A 393 5.88 3.59 -14.92
N ALA A 394 5.09 4.04 -15.90
CA ALA A 394 5.23 5.39 -16.46
C ALA A 394 4.62 6.48 -15.55
N ASP A 395 3.55 6.14 -14.83
CA ASP A 395 2.82 7.05 -13.95
C ASP A 395 2.27 6.27 -12.76
N LEU A 396 2.90 6.41 -11.59
CA LEU A 396 2.49 5.69 -10.39
C LEU A 396 1.05 6.02 -9.98
N GLY A 397 0.55 7.22 -10.29
CA GLY A 397 -0.82 7.65 -9.97
C GLY A 397 -1.92 6.76 -10.58
N GLN A 398 -1.59 5.92 -11.56
CA GLN A 398 -2.52 4.92 -12.11
C GLN A 398 -3.02 3.93 -11.06
N ILE A 399 -2.25 3.68 -9.99
CA ILE A 399 -2.66 2.77 -8.91
C ILE A 399 -3.74 3.35 -8.00
N ASP A 400 -3.92 4.67 -7.99
CA ASP A 400 -4.84 5.34 -7.07
C ASP A 400 -6.31 5.19 -7.49
N GLN A 401 -6.54 4.81 -8.75
CA GLN A 401 -7.87 4.66 -9.32
C GLN A 401 -8.02 3.31 -10.05
N PRO A 402 -7.98 2.17 -9.34
CA PRO A 402 -8.24 0.88 -9.97
C PRO A 402 -9.66 0.85 -10.56
N LEU A 403 -9.76 0.50 -11.84
CA LEU A 403 -11.02 0.41 -12.58
C LEU A 403 -11.81 -0.85 -12.22
N LEU A 404 -11.12 -1.92 -11.82
CA LEU A 404 -11.73 -3.21 -11.51
C LEU A 404 -10.87 -3.97 -10.50
N ARG A 405 -11.53 -4.67 -9.57
CA ARG A 405 -10.94 -5.48 -8.50
C ARG A 405 -11.41 -6.92 -8.64
N VAL A 406 -10.49 -7.86 -8.86
CA VAL A 406 -10.78 -9.31 -8.85
C VAL A 406 -9.97 -9.97 -7.76
N LYS A 407 -10.62 -10.66 -6.83
CA LYS A 407 -9.97 -11.46 -5.78
C LYS A 407 -10.30 -12.93 -6.00
N GLN A 408 -9.30 -13.77 -6.22
CA GLN A 408 -9.46 -15.23 -6.40
C GLN A 408 -10.50 -15.57 -7.49
N GLY A 409 -10.45 -14.88 -8.63
CA GLY A 409 -11.37 -15.03 -9.75
C GLY A 409 -12.80 -14.51 -9.50
N ARG A 410 -13.06 -13.90 -8.34
CA ARG A 410 -14.34 -13.26 -8.00
C ARG A 410 -14.26 -11.77 -8.28
N LEU A 411 -15.25 -11.23 -8.97
CA LEU A 411 -15.38 -9.80 -9.17
C LEU A 411 -15.85 -9.17 -7.85
N LEU A 412 -15.15 -8.14 -7.39
CA LEU A 412 -15.59 -7.32 -6.26
C LEU A 412 -16.33 -6.10 -6.80
N THR A 413 -17.56 -5.88 -6.35
CA THR A 413 -18.39 -4.74 -6.76
C THR A 413 -19.09 -4.11 -5.57
N ARG A 414 -19.35 -2.81 -5.65
CA ARG A 414 -20.36 -2.17 -4.78
C ARG A 414 -21.72 -2.16 -5.47
N LEU A 415 -22.80 -2.40 -4.73
CA LEU A 415 -24.18 -2.35 -5.25
C LEU A 415 -24.49 -1.03 -6.00
N ALA A 416 -23.95 0.09 -5.51
CA ALA A 416 -24.09 1.39 -6.15
C ALA A 416 -23.44 1.46 -7.55
N GLU A 417 -22.31 0.78 -7.76
CA GLU A 417 -21.61 0.73 -9.06
C GLU A 417 -22.38 -0.12 -10.06
N VAL A 418 -22.99 -1.23 -9.60
CA VAL A 418 -23.86 -2.07 -10.44
C VAL A 418 -25.09 -1.29 -10.91
N ALA A 419 -25.71 -0.49 -10.03
CA ALA A 419 -26.83 0.39 -10.38
C ALA A 419 -26.42 1.51 -11.35
N ALA A 420 -25.24 2.12 -11.16
CA ALA A 420 -24.68 3.13 -12.05
C ALA A 420 -24.37 2.55 -13.45
N ALA A 421 -23.74 1.38 -13.53
CA ALA A 421 -23.47 0.71 -14.80
C ALA A 421 -24.76 0.29 -15.52
N SER A 422 -25.76 -0.17 -14.78
CA SER A 422 -27.07 -0.54 -15.34
C SER A 422 -27.83 0.68 -15.88
N SER A 423 -27.79 1.82 -15.18
CA SER A 423 -28.44 3.07 -15.64
C SER A 423 -27.73 3.71 -16.85
N GLN A 424 -26.40 3.58 -16.95
CA GLN A 424 -25.62 3.98 -18.13
C GLN A 424 -25.92 3.09 -19.35
N LEU A 425 -26.18 1.79 -19.15
CA LEU A 425 -26.62 0.89 -20.22
C LEU A 425 -28.03 1.24 -20.72
N VAL A 426 -28.97 1.55 -19.82
CA VAL A 426 -30.36 1.93 -20.19
C VAL A 426 -30.42 3.28 -20.92
N THR A 427 -29.54 4.23 -20.58
CA THR A 427 -29.43 5.52 -21.27
C THR A 427 -28.71 5.42 -22.62
N SER A 428 -27.82 4.44 -22.79
CA SER A 428 -27.13 4.15 -24.06
C SER A 428 -28.00 3.38 -25.06
N THR A 429 -29.00 2.60 -24.59
CA THR A 429 -29.95 1.87 -25.44
C THR A 429 -31.24 2.65 -25.74
N ALA A 430 -31.36 3.90 -25.30
CA ALA A 430 -32.49 4.74 -25.67
C ALA A 430 -32.27 5.26 -27.10
N ASP A 431 -33.01 4.71 -28.07
CA ASP A 431 -33.10 5.28 -29.42
C ASP A 431 -33.47 6.78 -29.33
N PRO A 432 -32.89 7.65 -30.18
CA PRO A 432 -33.27 9.04 -30.21
C PRO A 432 -34.76 9.13 -30.55
N ALA A 433 -35.51 9.88 -29.73
CA ALA A 433 -36.94 10.06 -29.90
C ALA A 433 -37.28 10.50 -31.35
N PRO A 434 -38.32 9.95 -31.98
CA PRO A 434 -38.68 10.33 -33.33
C PRO A 434 -39.12 11.80 -33.31
N THR A 435 -38.42 12.63 -34.09
CA THR A 435 -38.81 14.02 -34.32
C THR A 435 -40.24 14.07 -34.86
N ALA A 436 -41.15 14.65 -34.07
CA ALA A 436 -42.53 14.84 -34.44
C ALA A 436 -42.62 15.70 -35.72
N ARG A 437 -43.14 15.11 -36.81
CA ARG A 437 -43.60 15.87 -37.97
C ARG A 437 -44.91 16.56 -37.60
N ALA A 438 -44.89 17.90 -37.59
CA ALA A 438 -46.08 18.72 -37.55
C ALA A 438 -46.91 18.51 -38.84
N SER A 439 -48.17 18.14 -38.68
CA SER A 439 -49.17 18.16 -39.74
C SER A 439 -49.83 19.54 -39.80
N GLY A 440 -49.75 20.20 -40.95
CA GLY A 440 -50.29 21.55 -41.15
C GLY A 440 -50.64 21.85 -42.60
N ARG A 441 -51.88 21.51 -42.97
CA ARG A 441 -52.77 22.10 -43.99
C ARG A 441 -52.37 22.17 -45.48
N LYS A 442 -53.30 21.61 -46.29
CA LYS A 442 -53.48 21.77 -47.75
C LYS A 442 -53.59 23.23 -48.19
N GLY A 443 -52.98 23.56 -49.32
CA GLY A 443 -53.24 24.78 -50.10
C GLY A 443 -52.58 24.76 -51.49
N GLY A 444 -53.36 24.36 -52.50
CA GLY A 444 -53.38 24.89 -53.87
C GLY A 444 -52.12 25.20 -54.69
N LYS A 445 -52.03 24.47 -55.82
CA LYS A 445 -51.70 24.93 -57.20
C LYS A 445 -50.27 25.35 -57.61
N SER A 446 -49.84 24.64 -58.66
CA SER A 446 -49.26 25.13 -59.94
C SER A 446 -47.74 25.27 -60.12
N GLY A 447 -47.27 24.88 -61.32
CA GLY A 447 -45.95 25.23 -61.91
C GLY A 447 -44.89 24.12 -61.82
N LYS A 448 -44.79 23.16 -62.76
CA LYS A 448 -44.15 23.21 -64.10
C LYS A 448 -42.60 23.20 -64.09
N ALA A 449 -42.05 22.22 -64.83
CA ALA A 449 -40.77 22.19 -65.56
C ALA A 449 -39.47 21.91 -64.78
N THR A 450 -38.76 20.79 -65.07
CA THR A 450 -37.52 20.68 -65.92
C THR A 450 -36.30 21.41 -65.34
N ALA A 451 -35.05 20.95 -65.39
CA ALA A 451 -34.37 19.89 -66.14
C ALA A 451 -32.92 19.76 -65.60
N LYS A 452 -32.33 18.58 -65.86
CA LYS A 452 -30.95 18.24 -66.29
C LYS A 452 -29.73 19.06 -65.85
N GLY A 453 -28.66 18.26 -65.64
CA GLY A 453 -27.26 18.58 -65.96
C GLY A 453 -26.42 18.72 -64.70
N GLY A 454 -25.32 17.99 -64.48
CA GLY A 454 -24.42 17.30 -65.39
C GLY A 454 -22.98 17.59 -64.94
N SER A 455 -22.08 16.65 -65.20
CA SER A 455 -20.61 16.78 -65.23
C SER A 455 -19.81 16.93 -63.91
N LYS A 456 -19.20 15.80 -63.54
CA LYS A 456 -17.78 15.58 -63.13
C LYS A 456 -16.79 16.13 -64.20
N PRO A 457 -15.43 16.04 -64.11
CA PRO A 457 -14.52 15.60 -63.02
C PRO A 457 -13.18 16.39 -62.91
N SER A 458 -12.26 15.87 -62.06
CA SER A 458 -10.78 15.88 -62.20
C SER A 458 -10.01 17.18 -61.88
N ALA A 459 -8.75 17.23 -61.44
CA ALA A 459 -7.76 16.27 -60.90
C ALA A 459 -6.52 17.05 -60.39
N LYS A 460 -5.80 16.45 -59.43
CA LYS A 460 -4.34 16.38 -59.20
C LYS A 460 -3.39 17.60 -59.39
N SER A 461 -2.46 17.69 -58.42
CA SER A 461 -0.97 17.71 -58.52
C SER A 461 -0.31 18.86 -57.74
N SER A 462 0.53 18.55 -56.73
CA SER A 462 2.03 18.59 -56.74
C SER A 462 2.59 19.97 -56.31
N ALA A 463 3.77 20.22 -55.71
CA ALA A 463 4.83 19.48 -55.03
C ALA A 463 5.83 20.53 -54.44
N LYS A 464 6.71 20.09 -53.51
CA LYS A 464 8.10 20.57 -53.20
C LYS A 464 8.39 22.00 -52.61
N LYS A 465 8.85 22.01 -51.33
CA LYS A 465 10.20 22.36 -50.74
C LYS A 465 11.15 23.36 -51.46
N PRO A 466 12.28 23.88 -50.87
CA PRO A 466 12.80 23.93 -49.47
C PRO A 466 13.59 25.24 -49.07
N GLY A 467 14.23 25.26 -47.89
CA GLY A 467 15.41 26.09 -47.52
C GLY A 467 15.60 26.18 -46.00
N SER A 468 16.58 25.56 -45.32
CA SER A 468 18.06 25.68 -45.29
C SER A 468 18.60 26.86 -44.46
N GLY A 469 19.42 26.57 -43.45
CA GLY A 469 20.26 27.56 -42.76
C GLY A 469 20.92 27.00 -41.50
N ALA A 470 22.21 26.69 -41.59
CA ALA A 470 23.04 26.04 -40.58
C ALA A 470 24.11 26.99 -39.99
N GLY A 471 24.70 26.58 -38.85
CA GLY A 471 26.01 27.04 -38.34
C GLY A 471 25.94 27.59 -36.91
N LYS A 472 26.88 27.36 -35.99
CA LYS A 472 28.17 26.65 -36.00
C LYS A 472 28.59 26.44 -34.53
N ALA A 473 29.39 25.41 -34.29
CA ALA A 473 30.02 25.06 -33.02
C ALA A 473 31.22 25.97 -32.65
N SER A 474 31.60 26.00 -31.37
CA SER A 474 33.00 26.12 -30.95
C SER A 474 33.28 25.31 -29.68
N LYS A 475 34.37 24.53 -29.74
CA LYS A 475 35.07 23.84 -28.64
C LYS A 475 36.22 24.72 -28.17
N ALA A 476 36.59 24.65 -26.90
CA ALA A 476 37.97 24.85 -26.45
C ALA A 476 38.24 24.03 -25.17
N SER A 477 39.40 23.38 -25.16
CA SER A 477 39.88 22.40 -24.17
C SER A 477 40.79 23.03 -23.11
N ALA A 478 40.76 22.41 -21.93
CA ALA A 478 41.85 22.01 -21.03
C ALA A 478 43.12 22.88 -20.83
N LYS A 479 43.46 23.12 -19.55
CA LYS A 479 44.82 22.86 -19.03
C LYS A 479 44.86 22.67 -17.51
N THR A 480 45.76 21.78 -17.12
CA THR A 480 46.15 21.24 -15.82
C THR A 480 47.03 22.19 -15.00
N SER A 481 47.01 22.06 -13.66
CA SER A 481 48.24 22.06 -12.84
C SER A 481 47.97 21.65 -11.39
N SER A 482 48.80 20.72 -10.91
CA SER A 482 48.99 20.29 -9.53
C SER A 482 49.74 21.33 -8.69
N LYS A 483 49.51 21.36 -7.37
CA LYS A 483 50.55 21.60 -6.37
C LYS A 483 50.09 21.20 -4.96
N ALA A 484 50.95 20.45 -4.28
CA ALA A 484 50.90 20.11 -2.86
C ALA A 484 51.79 21.06 -2.04
N ALA A 485 51.41 21.34 -0.79
CA ALA A 485 52.25 21.56 0.42
C ALA A 485 51.37 22.21 1.53
N LYS A 486 51.08 21.56 2.66
CA LYS A 486 51.85 21.39 3.92
C LYS A 486 51.78 22.60 4.90
N ALA A 487 51.10 22.35 6.03
CA ALA A 487 51.38 22.72 7.45
C ALA A 487 51.45 24.19 7.94
N SER A 488 50.62 24.53 8.94
CA SER A 488 50.96 24.81 10.37
C SER A 488 49.82 25.62 11.04
N ARG A 489 49.16 25.07 12.08
CA ARG A 489 49.28 25.40 13.51
C ARG A 489 49.06 26.87 13.90
N SER A 490 47.96 27.11 14.61
CA SER A 490 47.89 27.86 15.88
C SER A 490 46.73 27.29 16.67
#